data_AF-A0A8J8G9R0-F1
#
_entry.id   AF-A0A8J8G9R0-F1
#
_cell.length_a   1.000
_cell.length_b   1.000
_cell.length_c   1.000
_cell.angle_alpha   90.00
_cell.angle_beta   90.00
_cell.angle_gamma   90.00
#
_symmetry.space_group_name_H-M   'P 1'
#
loop_
_entity.id
_entity.type
_entity.pdbx_description
1 polymer ?
#
loop_
_entity_poly.entity_id
_entity_poly.type
_entity_poly.pdbx_seq_one_letter_code
_entity_poly.pdbx_strand_id
1 'polypeptide(L)'
;MKKIILPALVAGLFTFTSCKKDETKVTVEPATVEVPASADANTMTTDATTPVAVDGMPTFSNPEVTAFATEYTNFMNEMKDAYVSQDATKIKELAMKQQEWTAKSTEMASKFSQEDAQKWSAYAQKLSMDMQSAMKAK
;
A
#
# COMPACT_ATOMS: atom_id res chain seq x y z
N MET A 1 14.28 -29.01 -30.19
CA MET A 1 15.58 -29.62 -29.82
C MET A 1 16.56 -28.52 -29.46
N LYS A 2 17.23 -28.64 -28.29
CA LYS A 2 18.47 -27.98 -27.82
C LYS A 2 18.55 -26.43 -28.02
N LYS A 3 18.76 -25.60 -27.00
CA LYS A 3 19.85 -25.67 -25.99
C LYS A 3 19.43 -24.91 -24.71
N ILE A 4 19.17 -25.67 -23.65
CA ILE A 4 19.36 -25.23 -22.26
C ILE A 4 20.86 -25.36 -21.99
N ILE A 5 21.49 -24.42 -21.28
CA ILE A 5 22.49 -24.60 -20.18
C ILE A 5 22.96 -23.18 -19.78
N LEU A 6 22.59 -22.71 -18.58
CA LEU A 6 23.37 -21.73 -17.83
C LEU A 6 23.28 -22.09 -16.33
N PRO A 7 24.30 -22.74 -15.74
CA PRO A 7 24.34 -23.01 -14.32
C PRO A 7 25.20 -21.94 -13.65
N ALA A 8 24.65 -21.28 -12.64
CA ALA A 8 25.43 -20.57 -11.63
C ALA A 8 24.80 -20.87 -10.27
N LEU A 9 25.31 -21.95 -9.70
CA LEU A 9 25.26 -22.34 -8.30
C LEU A 9 25.90 -21.21 -7.46
N VAL A 10 25.30 -20.84 -6.33
CA VAL A 10 25.95 -20.86 -5.00
C VAL A 10 24.93 -20.43 -3.95
N ALA A 11 24.88 -21.26 -2.91
CA ALA A 11 24.04 -21.17 -1.75
C ALA A 11 24.32 -19.93 -0.88
N GLY A 12 23.25 -19.40 -0.28
CA GLY A 12 23.30 -18.55 0.90
C GLY A 12 22.23 -19.01 1.88
N LEU A 13 22.57 -19.97 2.74
CA LEU A 13 21.79 -20.27 3.93
C LEU A 13 21.81 -19.02 4.84
N PHE A 14 20.66 -18.38 5.01
CA PHE A 14 20.44 -17.50 6.16
C PHE A 14 19.58 -18.25 7.18
N THR A 15 20.24 -19.01 8.04
CA THR A 15 19.70 -19.47 9.31
C THR A 15 20.28 -18.59 10.42
N PHE A 16 19.53 -17.58 10.84
CA PHE A 16 19.68 -16.92 12.15
C PHE A 16 18.26 -16.73 12.68
N THR A 17 17.79 -17.68 13.49
CA THR A 17 17.95 -17.78 14.94
C THR A 17 16.75 -17.18 15.65
N SER A 18 16.13 -18.03 16.46
CA SER A 18 14.99 -17.76 17.31
C SER A 18 15.37 -16.71 18.35
N CYS A 19 14.81 -15.50 18.26
CA CYS A 19 14.81 -14.56 19.38
C CYS A 19 13.62 -14.86 20.28
N LYS A 20 13.93 -15.65 21.31
CA LYS A 20 13.07 -16.00 22.42
C LYS A 20 13.27 -14.92 23.50
N LYS A 21 12.18 -14.17 23.77
CA LYS A 21 11.75 -13.62 25.06
C LYS A 21 12.77 -12.81 25.88
N ASP A 22 12.53 -11.51 26.04
CA ASP A 22 12.66 -10.82 27.33
C ASP A 22 11.71 -9.60 27.42
N GLU A 23 11.04 -9.51 28.56
CA GLU A 23 10.07 -8.50 28.97
C GLU A 23 10.80 -7.27 29.50
N THR A 24 10.38 -6.04 29.16
CA THR A 24 10.40 -4.90 30.11
C THR A 24 9.40 -3.84 29.69
N LYS A 25 8.38 -3.72 30.54
CA LYS A 25 7.40 -2.64 30.68
C LYS A 25 8.09 -1.31 31.00
N VAL A 26 7.82 -0.25 30.23
CA VAL A 26 7.90 1.14 30.72
C VAL A 26 6.65 1.90 30.28
N THR A 27 5.79 2.18 31.25
CA THR A 27 4.70 3.16 31.22
C THR A 27 5.29 4.55 31.43
N VAL A 28 4.98 5.53 30.57
CA VAL A 28 4.72 6.94 30.95
C VAL A 28 3.84 7.61 29.88
N GLU A 29 2.60 7.95 30.23
CA GLU A 29 1.85 9.13 29.75
C GLU A 29 1.90 10.18 30.89
N PRO A 30 1.49 11.45 30.72
CA PRO A 30 1.28 12.26 29.50
C PRO A 30 2.04 13.61 29.57
N ALA A 31 2.20 14.32 28.44
CA ALA A 31 2.53 15.75 28.49
C ALA A 31 2.00 16.48 27.24
N THR A 32 0.93 17.25 27.47
CA THR A 32 0.55 18.41 26.68
C THR A 32 1.76 19.34 26.50
N VAL A 33 2.06 19.68 25.25
CA VAL A 33 2.83 20.89 24.91
C VAL A 33 2.09 21.58 23.76
N GLU A 34 1.43 22.69 24.09
CA GLU A 34 1.03 23.70 23.11
C GLU A 34 2.31 24.38 22.57
N VAL A 35 2.46 24.45 21.24
CA VAL A 35 3.39 25.38 20.57
C VAL A 35 2.66 26.00 19.37
N PRO A 36 2.72 27.34 19.23
CA PRO A 36 1.84 28.12 18.34
C PRO A 36 2.22 28.06 16.85
N ALA A 37 1.26 28.50 16.05
CA ALA A 37 1.32 28.66 14.60
C ALA A 37 2.54 29.44 14.08
N SER A 38 3.15 28.96 12.99
CA SER A 38 3.76 29.82 11.97
C SER A 38 3.95 29.10 10.63
N ALA A 39 3.27 29.67 9.62
CA ALA A 39 3.68 29.89 8.23
C ALA A 39 3.96 28.72 7.26
N ASP A 40 3.14 28.74 6.20
CA ASP A 40 3.45 28.41 4.81
C ASP A 40 4.01 27.01 4.49
N ALA A 41 3.08 26.08 4.32
CA ALA A 41 3.15 25.15 3.21
C ALA A 41 1.72 24.84 2.77
N ASN A 42 1.44 25.12 1.50
CA ASN A 42 0.22 24.88 0.75
C ASN A 42 -0.43 23.53 1.12
N THR A 43 -1.31 23.54 2.13
CA THR A 43 -2.11 22.38 2.53
C THR A 43 -3.13 22.15 1.43
N MET A 44 -2.93 21.10 0.63
CA MET A 44 -4.06 20.38 0.05
C MET A 44 -4.86 19.81 1.23
N THR A 45 -5.78 20.62 1.74
CA THR A 45 -6.91 20.14 2.52
C THR A 45 -7.74 19.24 1.60
N THR A 46 -7.47 17.94 1.65
CA THR A 46 -8.51 16.95 1.36
C THR A 46 -8.99 16.46 2.71
N ASP A 47 -10.08 17.09 3.14
CA ASP A 47 -11.13 16.61 4.04
C ASP A 47 -10.81 15.34 4.85
N ALA A 48 -10.76 15.48 6.18
CA ALA A 48 -10.77 14.37 7.12
C ALA A 48 -12.16 13.70 7.16
N THR A 49 -12.66 13.25 6.02
CA THR A 49 -13.69 12.24 5.95
C THR A 49 -13.04 10.95 6.44
N THR A 50 -13.57 10.36 7.52
CA THR A 50 -13.13 9.04 7.98
C THR A 50 -13.13 8.10 6.77
N PRO A 51 -11.98 7.54 6.35
CA PRO A 51 -11.91 6.75 5.14
C PRO A 51 -12.82 5.55 5.29
N VAL A 52 -13.89 5.51 4.49
CA VAL A 52 -14.82 4.39 4.50
C VAL A 52 -14.09 3.24 3.82
N ALA A 53 -13.76 2.20 4.60
CA ALA A 53 -13.12 1.01 4.07
C ALA A 53 -13.92 0.44 2.90
N VAL A 54 -13.24 0.20 1.77
CA VAL A 54 -13.86 -0.44 0.60
C VAL A 54 -14.14 -1.91 0.92
N ASP A 55 -15.20 -2.47 0.35
CA ASP A 55 -15.59 -3.86 0.61
C ASP A 55 -14.44 -4.84 0.33
N GLY A 56 -14.23 -5.78 1.26
CA GLY A 56 -13.11 -6.73 1.23
C GLY A 56 -11.73 -6.17 1.60
N MET A 57 -11.60 -4.88 1.96
CA MET A 57 -10.36 -4.30 2.49
C MET A 57 -10.14 -4.72 3.95
N PRO A 58 -8.91 -5.13 4.34
CA PRO A 58 -8.61 -5.44 5.74
C PRO A 58 -8.62 -4.18 6.61
N THR A 59 -8.89 -4.34 7.90
CA THR A 59 -8.77 -3.26 8.88
C THR A 59 -7.30 -3.00 9.21
N PHE A 60 -6.87 -1.75 9.08
CA PHE A 60 -5.54 -1.28 9.44
C PHE A 60 -5.55 -0.52 10.77
N SER A 61 -4.40 -0.53 11.44
CA SER A 61 -4.25 0.10 12.75
C SER A 61 -4.03 1.61 12.67
N ASN A 62 -3.53 2.10 11.54
CA ASN A 62 -3.25 3.51 11.29
C ASN A 62 -4.29 4.11 10.33
N PRO A 63 -4.97 5.22 10.69
CA PRO A 63 -5.97 5.85 9.82
C PRO A 63 -5.39 6.38 8.50
N GLU A 64 -4.14 6.84 8.47
CA GLU A 64 -3.46 7.25 7.23
C GLU A 64 -3.26 6.03 6.30
N VAL A 65 -2.93 4.87 6.87
CA VAL A 65 -2.80 3.61 6.12
C VAL A 65 -4.16 3.16 5.59
N THR A 66 -5.22 3.29 6.39
CA THR A 66 -6.60 3.01 5.94
C THR A 66 -7.00 3.92 4.78
N ALA A 67 -6.70 5.22 4.85
CA ALA A 67 -6.97 6.16 3.76
C ALA A 67 -6.19 5.81 2.49
N PHE A 68 -4.89 5.55 2.61
CA PHE A 68 -4.05 5.11 1.51
C PHE A 68 -4.58 3.84 0.84
N ALA A 69 -4.92 2.83 1.63
CA ALA A 69 -5.45 1.57 1.13
C ALA A 69 -6.80 1.76 0.42
N THR A 70 -7.68 2.59 0.98
CA THR A 70 -8.99 2.94 0.39
C THR A 70 -8.82 3.61 -0.97
N GLU A 71 -7.97 4.64 -1.04
CA GLU A 71 -7.69 5.36 -2.28
C GLU A 71 -7.06 4.44 -3.34
N TYR A 72 -6.15 3.56 -2.93
CA TYR A 72 -5.48 2.64 -3.86
C TYR A 72 -6.45 1.60 -4.42
N THR A 73 -7.33 1.07 -3.58
CA THR A 73 -8.39 0.16 -4.02
C THR A 73 -9.29 0.83 -5.05
N ASN A 74 -9.68 2.08 -4.81
CA ASN A 74 -10.49 2.84 -5.77
C ASN A 74 -9.75 3.05 -7.08
N PHE A 75 -8.46 3.44 -7.02
CA PHE A 75 -7.62 3.56 -8.20
C PHE A 75 -7.54 2.25 -9.01
N MET A 76 -7.32 1.11 -8.34
CA MET A 76 -7.26 -0.20 -8.98
C MET A 76 -8.61 -0.61 -9.60
N ASN A 77 -9.72 -0.27 -8.96
CA ASN A 77 -11.06 -0.51 -9.49
C ASN A 77 -11.36 0.38 -10.70
N GLU A 78 -11.06 1.68 -10.66
CA GLU A 78 -11.19 2.58 -11.80
C GLU A 78 -10.35 2.09 -12.98
N MET A 79 -9.13 1.60 -12.71
CA MET A 79 -8.26 1.04 -13.73
C MET A 79 -8.87 -0.22 -14.34
N LYS A 80 -9.33 -1.16 -13.51
CA LYS A 80 -10.03 -2.36 -13.96
C LYS A 80 -11.22 -2.00 -14.86
N ASP A 81 -12.07 -1.09 -14.42
CA ASP A 81 -13.28 -0.69 -15.14
C ASP A 81 -12.93 0.01 -16.46
N ALA A 82 -11.90 0.86 -16.49
CA ALA A 82 -11.40 1.49 -17.71
C ALA A 82 -10.87 0.46 -18.73
N TYR A 83 -10.16 -0.56 -18.27
CA TYR A 83 -9.68 -1.64 -19.15
C TYR A 83 -10.82 -2.52 -19.68
N VAL A 84 -11.79 -2.86 -18.83
CA VAL A 84 -12.98 -3.64 -19.22
C VAL A 84 -13.81 -2.88 -20.25
N SER A 85 -14.06 -1.58 -20.01
CA SER A 85 -14.83 -0.70 -20.89
C SER A 85 -14.07 -0.19 -22.12
N GLN A 86 -12.76 -0.42 -22.21
CA GLN A 86 -11.88 0.12 -23.25
C GLN A 86 -11.85 1.66 -23.32
N ASP A 87 -12.04 2.33 -22.19
CA ASP A 87 -11.99 3.78 -22.12
C ASP A 87 -10.53 4.28 -22.24
N ALA A 88 -10.11 4.57 -23.47
CA ALA A 88 -8.76 5.04 -23.76
C ALA A 88 -8.41 6.38 -23.06
N THR A 89 -9.40 7.23 -22.80
CA THR A 89 -9.20 8.51 -22.10
C THR A 89 -8.89 8.24 -20.64
N LYS A 90 -9.71 7.39 -20.00
CA LYS A 90 -9.53 7.04 -18.59
C LYS A 90 -8.27 6.22 -18.35
N ILE A 91 -7.92 5.30 -19.26
CA ILE A 91 -6.65 4.56 -19.22
C ILE A 91 -5.45 5.54 -19.24
N LYS A 92 -5.48 6.55 -20.11
CA LYS A 92 -4.39 7.55 -20.19
C LYS A 92 -4.31 8.41 -18.92
N GLU A 93 -5.44 8.83 -18.37
CA GLU A 93 -5.51 9.58 -17.11
C GLU A 93 -4.91 8.77 -15.94
N LEU A 94 -5.34 7.51 -15.80
CA LEU A 94 -4.89 6.63 -14.72
C LEU A 94 -3.41 6.25 -14.86
N ALA A 95 -2.89 6.12 -16.08
CA ALA A 95 -1.47 5.91 -16.32
C ALA A 95 -0.61 7.07 -15.80
N MET A 96 -1.09 8.32 -15.86
CA MET A 96 -0.38 9.46 -15.25
C MET A 96 -0.44 9.41 -13.73
N LYS A 97 -1.61 9.08 -13.15
CA LYS A 97 -1.77 8.88 -11.69
C LYS A 97 -0.86 7.80 -11.12
N GLN A 98 -0.48 6.80 -11.90
CA GLN A 98 0.46 5.75 -11.47
C GLN A 98 1.80 6.33 -10.95
N GLN A 99 2.26 7.45 -11.52
CA GLN A 99 3.51 8.09 -11.10
C GLN A 99 3.35 8.74 -9.71
N GLU A 100 2.23 9.41 -9.46
CA GLU A 100 1.88 9.99 -8.15
C GLU A 100 1.81 8.90 -7.07
N TRP A 101 1.25 7.74 -7.42
CA TRP A 101 1.18 6.58 -6.53
C TRP A 101 2.54 6.04 -6.10
N THR A 102 3.58 6.18 -6.93
CA THR A 102 4.93 5.74 -6.56
C THR A 102 5.50 6.60 -5.44
N ALA A 103 5.31 7.92 -5.51
CA ALA A 103 5.72 8.84 -4.45
C ALA A 103 4.89 8.60 -3.17
N LYS A 104 3.56 8.52 -3.30
CA LYS A 104 2.65 8.29 -2.17
C LYS A 104 2.93 6.96 -1.45
N SER A 105 3.26 5.91 -2.19
CA SER A 105 3.63 4.60 -1.60
C SER A 105 4.96 4.67 -0.82
N THR A 106 5.92 5.46 -1.30
CA THR A 106 7.22 5.65 -0.63
C THR A 106 7.05 6.41 0.68
N GLU A 107 6.22 7.46 0.68
CA GLU A 107 5.88 8.24 1.88
C GLU A 107 5.18 7.37 2.93
N MET A 108 4.22 6.56 2.48
CA MET A 108 3.41 5.72 3.35
C MET A 108 4.15 4.50 3.89
N ALA A 109 5.23 4.03 3.26
CA ALA A 109 5.94 2.82 3.64
C ALA A 109 6.39 2.81 5.12
N SER A 110 6.78 3.97 5.66
CA SER A 110 7.20 4.11 7.06
C SER A 110 6.05 4.13 8.07
N LYS A 111 4.81 4.35 7.59
CA LYS A 111 3.59 4.42 8.42
C LYS A 111 2.91 3.08 8.64
N PHE A 112 3.32 2.05 7.89
CA PHE A 112 2.85 0.69 8.08
C PHE A 112 3.50 0.05 9.29
N SER A 113 2.68 -0.46 10.21
CA SER A 113 3.15 -1.45 11.17
C SER A 113 3.52 -2.76 10.44
N GLN A 114 4.28 -3.64 11.08
CA GLN A 114 4.61 -4.95 10.49
C GLN A 114 3.35 -5.75 10.14
N GLU A 115 2.33 -5.71 11.01
CA GLU A 115 1.06 -6.39 10.78
C GLU A 115 0.28 -5.75 9.61
N ASP A 116 0.20 -4.42 9.58
CA ASP A 116 -0.48 -3.70 8.50
C ASP A 116 0.22 -3.92 7.15
N ALA A 117 1.56 -4.00 7.14
CA ALA A 117 2.31 -4.31 5.93
C ALA A 117 2.00 -5.72 5.39
N GLN A 118 1.80 -6.70 6.27
CA GLN A 118 1.39 -8.06 5.86
C GLN A 118 -0.04 -8.07 5.29
N LYS A 119 -0.99 -7.42 5.99
CA LYS A 119 -2.37 -7.26 5.51
C LYS A 119 -2.41 -6.57 4.15
N TRP A 120 -1.64 -5.49 4.01
CA TRP A 120 -1.51 -4.73 2.77
C TRP A 120 -0.94 -5.58 1.63
N SER A 121 0.14 -6.30 1.88
CA SER A 121 0.78 -7.14 0.86
C SER A 121 -0.18 -8.21 0.32
N ALA A 122 -0.89 -8.92 1.21
CA ALA A 122 -1.88 -9.92 0.82
C ALA A 122 -3.05 -9.29 0.04
N TYR A 123 -3.54 -8.14 0.50
CA TYR A 123 -4.65 -7.44 -0.13
C TYR A 123 -4.28 -6.86 -1.51
N ALA A 124 -3.10 -6.23 -1.63
CA ALA A 124 -2.60 -5.71 -2.91
C ALA A 124 -2.36 -6.82 -3.94
N GLN A 125 -1.90 -8.01 -3.50
CA GLN A 125 -1.86 -9.21 -4.35
C GLN A 125 -3.25 -9.60 -4.85
N LYS A 126 -4.27 -9.62 -3.97
CA LYS A 126 -5.65 -9.90 -4.36
C LYS A 126 -6.16 -8.90 -5.40
N LEU A 127 -5.97 -7.59 -5.18
CA LEU A 127 -6.35 -6.56 -6.16
C LEU A 127 -5.69 -6.78 -7.52
N SER A 128 -4.40 -7.13 -7.52
CA SER A 128 -3.65 -7.43 -8.74
C SER A 128 -4.20 -8.67 -9.46
N MET A 129 -4.57 -9.72 -8.73
CA MET A 129 -5.19 -10.92 -9.29
C MET A 129 -6.60 -10.65 -9.84
N ASP A 130 -7.41 -9.87 -9.12
CA ASP A 130 -8.75 -9.47 -9.54
C ASP A 130 -8.69 -8.68 -10.85
N MET A 131 -7.72 -7.76 -10.96
CA MET A 131 -7.51 -7.00 -12.19
C MET A 131 -7.02 -7.88 -13.36
N GLN A 132 -6.05 -8.78 -13.12
CA GLN A 132 -5.61 -9.73 -14.15
C GLN A 132 -6.75 -10.62 -14.63
N SER A 133 -7.63 -11.05 -13.72
CA SER A 133 -8.79 -11.88 -14.05
C SER A 133 -9.81 -11.10 -14.89
N ALA A 134 -10.07 -9.84 -14.52
CA ALA A 134 -10.95 -8.96 -15.29
C ALA A 134 -10.42 -8.66 -16.70
N MET A 135 -9.11 -8.46 -16.86
CA MET A 135 -8.49 -8.27 -18.18
C MET A 135 -8.55 -9.52 -19.06
N LYS A 136 -8.51 -10.73 -18.47
CA LYS A 136 -8.62 -12.01 -19.20
C LYS A 136 -10.06 -12.40 -19.55
N ALA A 137 -11.03 -11.87 -18.82
CA ALA A 137 -12.45 -12.12 -19.06
C ALA A 137 -13.02 -11.31 -20.26
N LYS A 138 -12.16 -10.57 -20.97
CA LYS A 138 -12.48 -9.68 -22.08
C LYS A 138 -12.15 -10.29 -23.44
#